data_AF-A0A6L8A3A5-F1
#
_entry.id   AF-A0A6L8A3A5-F1
#
_cell.length_a   1.000
_cell.length_b   1.000
_cell.length_c   1.000
_cell.angle_alpha   90.00
_cell.angle_beta   90.00
_cell.angle_gamma   90.00
#
_symmetry.space_group_name_H-M   'P 1'
#
loop_
_entity.id
_entity.type
_entity.pdbx_description
1 polymer ?
#
loop_
_entity_poly.entity_id
_entity_poly.type
_entity_poly.pdbx_seq_one_letter_code
_entity_poly.pdbx_strand_id
1 'polypeptide(L)'
;MAETTPGPLIMVTQFVGFMAAFREPGLLAALPAGVLGGALTTWVTFAPCFLWIFLGAPFVERLRENRALAAALAAITAAVVGVILNLALWFALHTIFGTVGRFEAWGLSVAVPQPESLNPWALALSAAALIAAFGFRIGAVPLLTAAAAVGLVLGAVGAV
;
A
#
# COMPACT_ATOMS: atom_id res chain seq x y z
N MET A 1 -2.10 -14.29 2.60
CA MET A 1 -1.71 -14.95 3.85
C MET A 1 -0.21 -14.84 4.18
N ALA A 2 0.70 -14.74 3.19
CA ALA A 2 2.09 -14.37 3.45
C ALA A 2 2.26 -12.90 3.93
N GLU A 3 1.33 -12.00 3.55
CA GLU A 3 1.30 -10.60 3.99
C GLU A 3 0.62 -10.37 5.36
N THR A 4 0.00 -11.40 5.94
CA THR A 4 -0.75 -11.30 7.21
C THR A 4 -0.12 -12.12 8.33
N THR A 5 1.00 -12.79 8.08
CA THR A 5 1.86 -13.35 9.12
C THR A 5 2.95 -12.32 9.37
N PRO A 6 3.18 -11.87 10.62
CA PRO A 6 4.12 -10.78 10.89
C PRO A 6 5.59 -11.14 10.58
N GLY A 7 5.88 -12.39 10.21
CA GLY A 7 7.22 -12.92 9.97
C GLY A 7 8.03 -12.09 8.96
N PRO A 8 7.58 -11.90 7.70
CA PRO A 8 8.33 -11.14 6.72
C PRO A 8 8.57 -9.68 7.12
N LEU A 9 7.57 -9.03 7.75
CA LEU A 9 7.71 -7.64 8.17
C LEU A 9 8.75 -7.47 9.29
N ILE A 10 8.73 -8.36 10.29
CA ILE A 10 9.73 -8.37 11.38
C ILE A 10 11.14 -8.54 10.81
N MET A 11 11.32 -9.50 9.89
CA MET A 11 12.63 -9.76 9.29
C MET A 11 13.14 -8.56 8.50
N VAL A 12 12.28 -7.89 7.74
CA VAL A 12 12.66 -6.71 6.95
C VAL A 12 13.02 -5.53 7.86
N THR A 13 12.21 -5.20 8.86
CA THR A 13 12.51 -4.06 9.74
C THR A 13 13.75 -4.31 10.61
N GLN A 14 13.91 -5.53 11.14
CA GLN A 14 15.14 -5.93 11.84
C GLN A 14 16.37 -5.81 10.94
N PHE A 15 16.27 -6.27 9.69
CA PHE A 15 17.36 -6.17 8.73
C PHE A 15 17.70 -4.72 8.39
N VAL A 16 16.69 -3.86 8.21
CA VAL A 16 16.91 -2.42 8.00
C VAL A 16 17.60 -1.79 9.21
N GLY A 17 17.18 -2.13 10.43
CA GLY A 17 17.83 -1.69 11.67
C GLY A 17 19.29 -2.16 11.80
N PHE A 18 19.55 -3.42 11.42
CA PHE A 18 20.90 -3.96 11.33
C PHE A 18 21.75 -3.17 10.32
N MET A 19 21.23 -2.96 9.10
CA MET A 19 21.96 -2.27 8.04
C MET A 19 22.24 -0.80 8.38
N ALA A 20 21.33 -0.13 9.09
CA ALA A 20 21.53 1.24 9.55
C ALA A 20 22.72 1.34 10.51
N ALA A 21 22.76 0.49 11.55
CA ALA A 21 23.84 0.49 12.54
C ALA A 21 25.14 -0.15 12.02
N PHE A 22 25.06 -1.07 11.07
CA PHE A 22 26.24 -1.65 10.41
C PHE A 22 26.96 -0.62 9.53
N ARG A 23 26.21 0.27 8.85
CA ARG A 23 26.77 1.32 7.99
C ARG A 23 27.33 2.50 8.78
N GLU A 24 26.71 2.83 9.91
CA GLU A 24 27.13 3.93 10.78
C GLU A 24 27.41 3.41 12.21
N PRO A 25 28.50 2.65 12.41
CA PRO A 25 28.74 1.94 13.67
C PRO A 25 29.28 2.83 14.80
N GLY A 26 29.62 4.09 14.51
CA GLY A 26 30.13 5.04 15.48
C GLY A 26 31.42 4.56 16.15
N LEU A 27 31.35 4.32 17.47
CA LEU A 27 32.49 3.86 18.28
C LEU A 27 32.65 2.32 18.29
N LEU A 28 31.69 1.58 17.74
CA LEU A 28 31.70 0.12 17.71
C LEU A 28 32.26 -0.40 16.38
N ALA A 29 32.64 -1.68 16.36
CA ALA A 29 32.88 -2.38 15.09
C ALA A 29 31.55 -2.63 14.35
N ALA A 30 31.59 -2.68 13.02
CA ALA A 30 30.40 -2.76 12.17
C ALA A 30 29.46 -3.94 12.50
N LEU A 31 30.01 -5.14 12.70
CA LEU A 31 29.23 -6.34 13.01
C LEU A 31 28.44 -6.23 14.33
N PRO A 32 29.07 -5.94 15.50
CA PRO A 32 28.34 -5.79 16.75
C PRO A 32 27.40 -4.57 16.74
N ALA A 33 27.76 -3.47 16.06
CA ALA A 33 26.85 -2.34 15.87
C ALA A 33 25.58 -2.76 15.12
N GLY A 34 25.72 -3.51 14.02
CA GLY A 34 24.60 -4.06 13.27
C GLY A 34 23.72 -4.98 14.12
N VAL A 35 24.31 -5.92 14.88
CA VAL A 35 23.56 -6.83 15.76
C VAL A 35 22.75 -6.04 16.81
N LEU A 36 23.36 -5.03 17.44
CA LEU A 36 22.69 -4.17 18.40
C LEU A 36 21.58 -3.34 17.75
N GLY A 37 21.81 -2.80 16.54
CA GLY A 37 20.80 -2.08 15.77
C GLY A 37 19.58 -2.94 15.45
N GLY A 38 19.80 -4.16 14.95
CA GLY A 38 18.73 -5.12 14.68
C GLY A 38 17.98 -5.52 15.96
N ALA A 39 18.70 -5.83 17.05
CA ALA A 39 18.10 -6.16 18.33
C ALA A 39 17.27 -5.00 18.91
N LEU A 40 17.78 -3.77 18.82
CA LEU A 40 17.09 -2.56 19.27
C LEU A 40 15.81 -2.33 18.46
N THR A 41 15.88 -2.45 17.12
CA THR A 41 14.69 -2.34 16.26
C THR A 41 13.66 -3.41 16.63
N THR A 42 14.06 -4.67 16.81
CA THR A 42 13.13 -5.72 17.23
C THR A 42 12.51 -5.42 18.60
N TRP A 43 13.31 -4.95 19.55
CA TRP A 43 12.84 -4.60 20.89
C TRP A 43 11.82 -3.44 20.84
N VAL A 44 12.19 -2.31 20.25
CA VAL A 44 11.37 -1.09 20.26
C VAL A 44 10.10 -1.23 19.41
N THR A 45 10.16 -1.98 18.30
CA THR A 45 9.02 -2.12 17.40
C THR A 45 8.09 -3.27 17.79
N PHE A 46 8.61 -4.43 18.22
CA PHE A 46 7.77 -5.62 18.42
C PHE A 46 7.51 -5.99 19.87
N ALA A 47 8.47 -5.79 20.78
CA ALA A 47 8.25 -6.11 22.19
C ALA A 47 7.03 -5.36 22.80
N PRO A 48 6.84 -4.04 22.60
CA PRO A 48 5.66 -3.36 23.13
C PRO A 48 4.37 -3.86 22.46
N CYS A 49 4.36 -4.07 21.15
CA CYS A 49 3.17 -4.58 20.46
C CYS A 49 2.76 -5.97 20.97
N PHE A 50 3.71 -6.90 21.13
CA PHE A 50 3.43 -8.22 21.70
C PHE A 50 2.98 -8.15 23.15
N LEU A 51 3.59 -7.27 23.96
CA LEU A 51 3.15 -7.03 25.34
C LEU A 51 1.68 -6.62 25.37
N TRP A 52 1.28 -5.65 24.54
CA TRP A 52 -0.12 -5.20 24.46
C TRP A 52 -1.06 -6.27 23.91
N ILE A 53 -0.62 -7.11 22.97
CA ILE A 53 -1.43 -8.23 22.47
C ILE A 53 -1.70 -9.23 23.58
N PHE A 54 -0.67 -9.67 24.31
CA PHE A 54 -0.83 -10.65 25.39
C PHE A 54 -1.59 -10.09 26.59
N LEU A 55 -1.29 -8.84 26.99
CA LEU A 55 -1.98 -8.17 28.09
C LEU A 55 -3.43 -7.82 27.73
N GLY A 56 -3.67 -7.44 26.48
CA GLY A 56 -4.97 -7.04 25.95
C GLY A 56 -5.88 -8.20 25.59
N ALA A 57 -5.34 -9.39 25.31
CA ALA A 57 -6.12 -10.59 24.93
C ALA A 57 -7.37 -10.86 25.79
N PRO A 58 -7.31 -10.87 27.14
CA PRO A 58 -8.51 -11.12 27.96
C PRO A 58 -9.56 -10.00 27.89
N PHE A 59 -9.15 -8.77 27.56
CA PHE A 59 -10.07 -7.63 27.41
C PHE A 59 -10.66 -7.58 26.01
N VAL A 60 -9.86 -7.88 24.98
CA VAL A 60 -10.26 -7.89 23.57
C VAL A 60 -11.41 -8.87 23.32
N GLU A 61 -11.42 -10.04 23.98
CA GLU A 61 -12.52 -11.00 23.82
C GLU A 61 -13.87 -10.40 24.27
N ARG A 62 -13.90 -9.69 25.40
CA ARG A 62 -15.10 -8.98 25.90
C ARG A 62 -15.50 -7.80 25.01
N LEU A 63 -14.52 -7.12 24.41
CA LEU A 63 -14.78 -6.02 23.48
C LEU A 63 -15.35 -6.53 22.14
N ARG A 64 -14.97 -7.73 21.68
CA ARG A 64 -15.50 -8.35 20.45
C ARG A 64 -16.97 -8.74 20.57
N GLU A 65 -17.44 -9.10 21.76
CA GLU A 65 -18.86 -9.40 22.01
C GLU A 65 -19.75 -8.15 21.96
N ASN A 66 -19.16 -6.95 22.06
CA ASN A 66 -19.90 -5.70 21.97
C ASN A 66 -20.12 -5.27 20.51
N ARG A 67 -21.39 -5.35 20.07
CA ARG A 67 -21.81 -4.99 18.70
C ARG A 67 -21.41 -3.58 18.28
N ALA A 68 -21.41 -2.60 19.21
CA ALA A 68 -21.05 -1.23 18.89
C ALA A 68 -19.55 -1.09 18.54
N LEU A 69 -18.68 -1.80 19.26
CA LEU A 69 -17.23 -1.77 18.99
C LEU A 69 -16.87 -2.55 17.73
N ALA A 70 -17.51 -3.70 17.50
CA ALA A 70 -17.35 -4.43 16.25
C ALA A 70 -17.81 -3.60 15.04
N ALA A 71 -18.92 -2.87 15.16
CA ALA A 71 -19.38 -1.96 14.12
C ALA A 71 -18.41 -0.78 13.89
N ALA A 72 -17.84 -0.21 14.95
CA ALA A 72 -16.82 0.84 14.82
C ALA A 72 -15.56 0.33 14.10
N LEU A 73 -15.07 -0.87 14.42
CA LEU A 73 -13.93 -1.50 13.74
C LEU A 73 -14.26 -1.76 12.26
N ALA A 74 -15.47 -2.24 11.96
CA ALA A 74 -15.92 -2.41 10.58
C ALA A 74 -15.98 -1.07 9.83
N ALA A 75 -16.46 0.00 10.46
CA ALA A 75 -16.47 1.34 9.88
C ALA A 75 -15.05 1.85 9.57
N ILE A 76 -14.07 1.56 10.44
CA ILE A 76 -12.65 1.87 10.16
C ILE A 76 -12.17 1.10 8.93
N THR A 77 -12.46 -0.21 8.82
CA THR A 77 -12.06 -0.99 7.63
C THR A 77 -12.72 -0.47 6.35
N ALA A 78 -14.00 -0.07 6.43
CA ALA A 78 -14.72 0.53 5.31
C ALA A 78 -14.13 1.89 4.89
N ALA A 79 -13.73 2.72 5.87
CA ALA A 79 -13.05 3.99 5.59
C ALA A 79 -11.71 3.78 4.89
N VAL A 80 -10.90 2.81 5.32
CA VAL A 80 -9.62 2.48 4.67
C VAL A 80 -9.84 2.01 3.23
N VAL A 81 -10.81 1.11 2.98
CA VAL A 81 -11.16 0.68 1.63
C VAL A 81 -11.64 1.86 0.77
N GLY A 82 -12.43 2.76 1.35
CA GLY A 82 -12.86 3.99 0.68
C GLY A 82 -11.71 4.91 0.28
N VAL A 83 -10.72 5.09 1.16
CA VAL A 83 -9.49 5.87 0.87
C VAL A 83 -8.69 5.23 -0.26
N ILE A 84 -8.53 3.90 -0.24
CA ILE A 84 -7.83 3.16 -1.31
C ILE A 84 -8.57 3.34 -2.64
N LEU A 85 -9.90 3.20 -2.65
CA LEU A 85 -10.72 3.40 -3.84
C LEU A 85 -10.59 4.83 -4.37
N ASN A 86 -10.61 5.84 -3.50
CA ASN A 86 -10.44 7.23 -3.88
C ASN A 86 -9.07 7.48 -4.54
N LEU A 87 -7.99 6.95 -3.96
CA LEU A 87 -6.65 7.05 -4.56
C LEU A 87 -6.58 6.30 -5.89
N ALA A 88 -7.18 5.10 -5.99
CA ALA A 88 -7.24 4.35 -7.23
C ALA A 88 -7.97 5.11 -8.35
N LEU A 89 -9.11 5.74 -8.03
CA LEU A 89 -9.85 6.59 -8.98
C LEU A 89 -9.04 7.81 -9.39
N TRP A 90 -8.39 8.46 -8.43
CA TRP A 90 -7.51 9.61 -8.70
C TRP A 90 -6.38 9.24 -9.67
N PHE A 91 -5.69 8.12 -9.42
CA PHE A 91 -4.64 7.63 -10.31
C PHE A 91 -5.19 7.23 -11.68
N ALA A 92 -6.33 6.54 -11.74
CA ALA A 92 -6.95 6.13 -12.99
C ALA A 92 -7.29 7.35 -13.87
N LEU A 93 -7.85 8.40 -13.27
CA LEU A 93 -8.15 9.65 -13.98
C LEU A 93 -6.89 10.32 -14.52
N HIS A 94 -5.85 10.48 -13.70
CA HIS A 94 -4.59 11.12 -14.14
C HIS A 94 -3.77 10.24 -15.09
N THR A 95 -4.04 8.94 -15.15
CA THR A 95 -3.41 8.02 -16.12
C THR A 95 -4.15 8.01 -17.46
N ILE A 96 -5.49 8.09 -17.43
CA ILE A 96 -6.34 8.03 -18.63
C ILE A 96 -6.43 9.41 -19.31
N PHE A 97 -6.43 10.50 -18.53
CA PHE A 97 -6.55 11.87 -19.03
C PHE A 97 -5.25 12.62 -18.77
N GLY A 98 -4.62 13.13 -19.82
CA GLY A 98 -3.38 13.92 -19.71
C GLY A 98 -3.57 15.28 -19.02
N THR A 99 -4.78 15.83 -19.03
CA THR A 99 -5.14 17.06 -18.32
C THR A 99 -6.43 16.87 -17.53
N VAL A 100 -6.30 16.86 -16.21
CA VAL A 100 -7.43 16.84 -15.27
C VAL A 100 -7.64 18.27 -14.77
N GLY A 101 -8.66 18.94 -15.29
CA GLY A 101 -9.06 20.26 -14.78
C GLY A 101 -9.68 20.13 -13.39
N ARG A 102 -9.58 21.19 -12.57
CA ARG A 102 -10.36 21.33 -11.34
C ARG A 102 -11.48 22.33 -11.60
N PHE A 103 -12.72 21.88 -11.50
CA PHE A 103 -13.86 22.79 -11.43
C PHE A 103 -14.15 23.03 -9.95
N GLU A 104 -13.79 24.23 -9.49
CA GLU A 104 -14.09 24.70 -8.14
C GLU A 104 -15.35 25.56 -8.20
N ALA A 105 -16.45 25.05 -7.65
CA ALA A 105 -17.67 25.83 -7.44
C ALA A 105 -18.32 25.41 -6.12
N TRP A 106 -18.84 26.38 -5.36
CA TRP A 106 -19.57 26.13 -4.11
C TRP A 106 -18.79 25.33 -3.05
N GLY A 107 -17.47 25.53 -2.94
CA GLY A 107 -16.62 24.82 -1.97
C GLY A 107 -16.37 23.34 -2.30
N LEU A 108 -16.86 22.86 -3.45
CA LEU A 108 -16.60 21.53 -3.99
C LEU A 108 -15.58 21.65 -5.13
N SER A 109 -14.39 21.08 -4.91
CA SER A 109 -13.39 20.85 -5.94
C SER A 109 -13.71 19.53 -6.64
N VAL A 110 -14.37 19.58 -7.79
CA VAL A 110 -14.62 18.39 -8.61
C VAL A 110 -13.59 18.35 -9.73
N ALA A 111 -12.86 17.24 -9.83
CA ALA A 111 -11.98 16.99 -10.96
C ALA A 111 -12.85 16.81 -12.22
N VAL A 112 -12.80 17.76 -13.14
CA VAL A 112 -13.49 17.68 -14.43
C VAL A 112 -12.43 17.35 -15.48
N PRO A 113 -12.33 16.09 -15.92
CA PRO A 113 -11.39 15.72 -16.97
C PRO A 113 -11.78 16.41 -18.27
N GLN A 114 -10.81 16.99 -18.97
CA GLN A 114 -11.04 17.53 -20.31
C GLN A 114 -11.15 16.35 -21.29
N PRO A 115 -12.26 16.19 -22.04
CA PRO A 115 -12.45 15.05 -22.94
C PRO A 115 -11.38 14.93 -24.03
N GLU A 116 -10.71 16.05 -24.35
CA GLU A 116 -9.72 16.16 -25.42
C GLU A 116 -8.36 15.52 -25.07
N SER A 117 -8.06 15.31 -23.78
CA SER A 117 -6.78 14.71 -23.33
C SER A 117 -6.88 13.20 -23.06
N LEU A 118 -7.95 12.56 -23.55
CA LEU A 118 -8.14 11.11 -23.45
C LEU A 118 -7.03 10.35 -24.17
N ASN A 119 -6.31 9.51 -23.42
CA ASN A 119 -5.40 8.53 -23.98
C ASN A 119 -6.14 7.19 -24.17
N PRO A 120 -6.53 6.82 -25.41
CA PRO A 120 -7.29 5.60 -25.68
C PRO A 120 -6.48 4.33 -25.35
N TRP A 121 -5.15 4.38 -25.43
CA TRP A 121 -4.28 3.27 -25.08
C TRP A 121 -4.21 3.04 -23.58
N ALA A 122 -4.12 4.12 -22.79
CA ALA A 122 -4.17 4.03 -21.33
C ALA A 122 -5.53 3.52 -20.84
N LEU A 123 -6.62 3.94 -21.48
CA LEU A 123 -7.97 3.44 -21.19
C LEU A 123 -8.10 1.94 -21.53
N ALA A 124 -7.64 1.52 -22.71
CA ALA A 124 -7.67 0.12 -23.14
C ALA A 124 -6.82 -0.77 -22.21
N LEU A 125 -5.63 -0.33 -21.83
CA LEU A 125 -4.78 -1.06 -20.88
C LEU A 125 -5.39 -1.16 -19.49
N SER A 126 -5.97 -0.08 -18.98
CA SER A 126 -6.63 -0.08 -17.67
C SER A 126 -7.85 -1.01 -17.65
N ALA A 127 -8.65 -0.99 -18.71
CA ALA A 127 -9.79 -1.91 -18.86
C ALA A 127 -9.34 -3.38 -18.98
N ALA A 128 -8.31 -3.65 -19.78
CA ALA A 128 -7.74 -4.99 -19.91
C ALA A 128 -7.18 -5.50 -18.58
N ALA A 129 -6.48 -4.65 -17.82
CA ALA A 129 -5.96 -4.97 -16.50
C ALA A 129 -7.07 -5.26 -15.48
N LEU A 130 -8.16 -4.49 -15.50
CA LEU A 130 -9.33 -4.76 -14.65
C LEU A 130 -9.99 -6.11 -15.00
N ILE A 131 -10.17 -6.41 -16.28
CA ILE A 131 -10.75 -7.70 -16.71
C ILE A 131 -9.82 -8.85 -16.35
N ALA A 132 -8.51 -8.70 -16.52
CA ALA A 132 -7.51 -9.68 -16.12
C ALA A 132 -7.51 -9.93 -14.59
N ALA A 133 -7.61 -8.87 -13.79
CA ALA A 133 -7.64 -8.95 -12.34
C ALA A 133 -8.93 -9.60 -11.81
N PHE A 134 -10.10 -9.12 -12.25
CA PHE A 134 -11.39 -9.54 -11.70
C PHE A 134 -12.01 -10.74 -12.43
N GLY A 135 -11.86 -10.81 -13.75
CA GLY A 135 -12.40 -11.89 -14.57
C GLY A 135 -11.53 -13.15 -14.55
N PHE A 136 -10.24 -13.00 -14.85
CA PHE A 136 -9.31 -14.13 -14.93
C PHE A 136 -8.59 -14.44 -13.60
N ARG A 137 -8.79 -13.61 -12.57
CA ARG A 137 -8.17 -13.75 -11.23
C ARG A 137 -6.65 -13.92 -11.29
N ILE A 138 -6.01 -13.23 -12.23
CA ILE A 138 -4.55 -13.27 -12.39
C ILE A 138 -3.90 -12.63 -11.15
N GLY A 139 -2.86 -13.27 -10.62
CA GLY A 139 -2.12 -12.77 -9.47
C GLY A 139 -1.49 -11.39 -9.72
N ALA A 140 -1.26 -10.62 -8.65
CA ALA A 140 -0.75 -9.25 -8.76
C ALA A 140 0.60 -9.17 -9.52
N VAL A 141 1.53 -10.09 -9.24
CA VAL A 141 2.87 -10.09 -9.88
C VAL A 141 2.79 -10.26 -11.41
N PRO A 142 2.14 -11.31 -11.97
CA PRO A 142 2.02 -11.45 -13.43
C PRO A 142 1.21 -10.31 -14.07
N LEU A 143 0.18 -9.79 -13.39
CA LEU A 143 -0.61 -8.68 -13.91
C LEU A 143 0.24 -7.39 -14.05
N LEU A 144 0.99 -7.05 -12.99
CA LEU A 144 1.81 -5.85 -12.97
C LEU A 144 2.98 -5.92 -13.95
N THR A 145 3.63 -7.08 -14.04
CA THR A 145 4.74 -7.28 -14.99
C THR A 145 4.27 -7.21 -16.44
N ALA A 146 3.12 -7.81 -16.78
CA ALA A 146 2.53 -7.72 -18.11
C ALA A 146 2.11 -6.28 -18.44
N ALA A 147 1.41 -5.60 -17.52
CA ALA A 147 1.00 -4.21 -17.73
C ALA A 147 2.20 -3.27 -17.91
N ALA A 148 3.25 -3.44 -17.11
CA ALA A 148 4.49 -2.67 -17.24
C ALA A 148 5.20 -2.92 -18.57
N ALA A 149 5.29 -4.19 -19.01
CA ALA A 149 5.89 -4.53 -20.29
C ALA A 149 5.15 -3.89 -21.47
N VAL A 150 3.81 -3.98 -21.47
CA VAL A 150 3.00 -3.37 -22.54
C VAL A 150 3.09 -1.84 -22.49
N GLY A 151 3.08 -1.24 -21.30
CA GLY A 151 3.26 0.21 -21.13
C GLY A 151 4.61 0.71 -21.67
N LEU A 152 5.70 -0.02 -21.41
CA LEU A 152 7.02 0.32 -21.94
C LEU A 152 7.08 0.23 -23.47
N VAL A 153 6.43 -0.77 -24.06
CA VAL A 153 6.35 -0.91 -25.52
C VAL A 153 5.56 0.24 -26.14
N LEU A 154 4.43 0.61 -25.56
CA LEU A 154 3.61 1.73 -26.07
C LEU A 154 4.32 3.09 -25.92
N GLY A 155 5.04 3.31 -24.81
CA GLY A 155 5.85 4.50 -24.61
C GLY A 155 7.04 4.57 -25.58
N ALA A 156 7.70 3.45 -25.87
CA ALA A 156 8.79 3.39 -26.85
C ALA A 156 8.32 3.69 -28.29
N VAL A 157 7.05 3.40 -28.60
CA VAL A 157 6.43 3.67 -29.91
C VAL A 157 5.83 5.09 -29.99
N GLY A 158 5.86 5.86 -28.89
CA GLY A 158 5.32 7.22 -28.82
C GLY A 158 3.79 7.29 -28.86
N ALA A 159 3.11 6.17 -28.53
CA ALA A 159 1.65 6.09 -28.47
C ALA A 159 1.09 6.59 -27.12
N VAL A 160 1.94 6.73 -26.11
CA VAL A 160 1.67 7.20 -24.74
C VAL A 160 2.84 8.06 -24.28
#